data_AF-A0A3D5DBA3-F1
#
_entry.id   AF-A0A3D5DBA3-F1
#
_cell.length_a   1.000
_cell.length_b   1.000
_cell.length_c   1.000
_cell.angle_alpha   90.00
_cell.angle_beta   90.00
_cell.angle_gamma   90.00
#
_symmetry.space_group_name_H-M   'P 1'
#
loop_
_entity.id
_entity.type
_entity.pdbx_description
1 polymer ?
#
loop_
_entity_poly.entity_id
_entity_poly.type
_entity_poly.pdbx_seq_one_letter_code
_entity_poly.pdbx_strand_id
1 'polypeptide(L)'
;MSKRYLVTGSGLGLRRSFLRKLQPQSLDGVDFMEVAPENWIDVGGQFGRQFRQISESQTFVCHGLSLNLGGPAALDEPFVYRIKKFLDEHEIKCYSEHLSYCCDDGHLYDLMPIPFTEEAVKYVSARIQRTQDILERRIAIENVSYYCAPGAEMSEIEFLNAILSEADTELLLDINNIYVNSINHRYDPVAYMYALPADRIAYGHIAGHYEEADDLMVDTHGADVTDKVWDLLDLAYKHFGVFPTLLERDFNIPPISKLLSEVAHIGEVQQRYLGDASQHDVVSHG
;
A
#
# COMPACT_ATOMS: atom_id res chain seq x y z
N MET A 1 9.00 -3.71 22.31
CA MET A 1 7.84 -4.60 22.10
C MET A 1 7.67 -4.73 20.61
N SER A 2 7.57 -5.95 20.06
CA SER A 2 7.37 -6.16 18.62
C SER A 2 6.01 -5.59 18.19
N LYS A 3 5.97 -4.77 17.13
CA LYS A 3 4.72 -4.22 16.57
C LYS A 3 3.83 -5.39 16.13
N ARG A 4 2.54 -5.35 16.48
CA ARG A 4 1.57 -6.36 16.05
C ARG A 4 0.80 -5.82 14.85
N TYR A 5 1.00 -6.45 13.70
CA TYR A 5 0.28 -6.12 12.48
C TYR A 5 -1.13 -6.73 12.48
N LEU A 6 -2.08 -6.08 11.79
CA LEU A 6 -3.47 -6.54 11.65
C LEU A 6 -3.61 -7.70 10.64
N VAL A 7 -2.64 -7.83 9.75
CA VAL A 7 -2.43 -8.94 8.82
C VAL A 7 -0.96 -9.39 8.91
N THR A 8 -0.60 -10.54 8.36
CA THR A 8 0.78 -11.07 8.40
C THR A 8 1.13 -11.79 7.11
N GLY A 9 2.42 -11.91 6.79
CA GLY A 9 2.90 -12.71 5.68
C GLY A 9 2.88 -11.97 4.35
N SER A 10 2.60 -12.72 3.28
CA SER A 10 2.67 -12.26 1.89
C SER A 10 1.28 -12.19 1.26
N GLY A 11 0.97 -11.07 0.59
CA GLY A 11 -0.35 -10.78 0.07
C GLY A 11 -0.42 -10.64 -1.45
N LEU A 12 -1.64 -10.69 -1.99
CA LEU A 12 -1.92 -10.47 -3.41
C LEU A 12 -3.15 -9.59 -3.62
N GLY A 13 -3.03 -8.58 -4.48
CA GLY A 13 -4.17 -7.76 -4.91
C GLY A 13 -5.16 -8.57 -5.74
N LEU A 14 -6.44 -8.60 -5.36
CA LEU A 14 -7.49 -9.30 -6.10
C LEU A 14 -7.95 -8.47 -7.29
N ARG A 15 -7.87 -9.06 -8.49
CA ARG A 15 -8.36 -8.43 -9.72
C ARG A 15 -9.46 -9.27 -10.36
N ARG A 16 -10.44 -8.59 -10.95
CA ARG A 16 -11.61 -9.22 -11.60
C ARG A 16 -11.21 -10.18 -12.74
N SER A 17 -10.06 -9.92 -13.39
CA SER A 17 -9.52 -10.68 -14.52
C SER A 17 -9.30 -12.16 -14.21
N PHE A 18 -8.89 -12.49 -12.98
CA PHE A 18 -8.68 -13.85 -12.53
C PHE A 18 -9.73 -14.36 -11.54
N LEU A 19 -10.65 -13.52 -11.05
CA LEU A 19 -11.74 -13.93 -10.14
C LEU A 19 -12.56 -15.12 -10.67
N ARG A 20 -12.89 -15.12 -11.97
CA ARG A 20 -13.66 -16.22 -12.57
C ARG A 20 -12.91 -17.56 -12.60
N LYS A 21 -11.58 -17.51 -12.50
CA LYS A 21 -10.69 -18.67 -12.58
C LYS A 21 -10.16 -19.08 -11.20
N LEU A 22 -10.36 -18.26 -10.17
CA LEU A 22 -9.98 -18.56 -8.81
C LEU A 22 -10.83 -19.73 -8.29
N GLN A 23 -10.20 -20.87 -8.11
CA GLN A 23 -10.72 -21.93 -7.24
C GLN A 23 -10.16 -21.71 -5.83
N PRO A 24 -10.81 -22.21 -4.77
CA PRO A 24 -10.31 -22.03 -3.40
C PRO A 24 -8.86 -22.46 -3.19
N GLN A 25 -8.40 -23.50 -3.89
CA GLN A 25 -7.02 -24.01 -3.84
C GLN A 25 -6.01 -23.16 -4.65
N SER A 26 -6.49 -22.16 -5.40
CA SER A 26 -5.66 -21.31 -6.27
C SER A 26 -4.97 -20.18 -5.51
N LEU A 27 -5.18 -20.06 -4.20
CA LEU A 27 -4.60 -19.03 -3.34
C LEU A 27 -3.68 -19.63 -2.25
N ASP A 28 -3.31 -20.91 -2.40
CA ASP A 28 -2.34 -21.54 -1.51
C ASP A 28 -1.03 -20.73 -1.53
N GLY A 29 -0.59 -20.26 -0.36
CA GLY A 29 0.59 -19.40 -0.20
C GLY A 29 0.31 -17.89 -0.21
N VAL A 30 -0.95 -17.46 -0.31
CA VAL A 30 -1.36 -16.06 -0.09
C VAL A 30 -1.96 -15.93 1.31
N ASP A 31 -1.34 -15.14 2.17
CA ASP A 31 -1.76 -14.99 3.58
C ASP A 31 -2.87 -13.94 3.76
N PHE A 32 -2.92 -12.95 2.87
CA PHE A 32 -3.98 -11.94 2.83
C PHE A 32 -4.17 -11.37 1.42
N MET A 33 -5.31 -10.76 1.19
CA MET A 33 -5.66 -10.17 -0.10
C MET A 33 -6.03 -8.70 0.03
N GLU A 34 -5.90 -7.97 -1.07
CA GLU A 34 -6.29 -6.56 -1.13
C GLU A 34 -7.27 -6.28 -2.25
N VAL A 35 -8.20 -5.37 -2.00
CA VAL A 35 -9.11 -4.83 -3.01
C VAL A 35 -9.31 -3.34 -2.85
N ALA A 36 -9.57 -2.67 -3.97
CA ALA A 36 -10.11 -1.32 -3.97
C ALA A 36 -11.62 -1.34 -3.75
N PRO A 37 -12.17 -0.79 -2.65
CA PRO A 37 -13.60 -0.80 -2.37
C PRO A 37 -14.43 -0.15 -3.47
N GLU A 38 -13.91 0.87 -4.15
CA GLU A 38 -14.48 1.53 -5.34
C GLU A 38 -14.90 0.52 -6.41
N ASN A 39 -14.10 -0.53 -6.58
CA ASN A 39 -14.32 -1.56 -7.59
C ASN A 39 -15.30 -2.65 -7.14
N TRP A 40 -15.79 -2.63 -5.91
CA TRP A 40 -16.63 -3.70 -5.34
C TRP A 40 -17.90 -3.23 -4.66
N ILE A 41 -17.96 -1.97 -4.22
CA ILE A 41 -19.19 -1.33 -3.77
C ILE A 41 -20.23 -1.44 -4.88
N ASP A 42 -21.45 -1.84 -4.49
CA ASP A 42 -22.60 -2.04 -5.37
C ASP A 42 -22.44 -3.12 -6.46
N VAL A 43 -21.35 -3.91 -6.44
CA VAL A 43 -21.18 -5.06 -7.34
C VAL A 43 -22.08 -6.21 -6.90
N GLY A 44 -23.20 -6.35 -7.60
CA GLY A 44 -24.16 -7.44 -7.39
C GLY A 44 -23.89 -8.71 -8.23
N GLY A 45 -24.92 -9.57 -8.29
CA GLY A 45 -24.93 -10.71 -9.20
C GLY A 45 -23.92 -11.80 -8.86
N GLN A 46 -23.35 -12.44 -9.88
CA GLN A 46 -22.39 -13.53 -9.71
C GLN A 46 -21.08 -13.05 -9.07
N PHE A 47 -20.57 -11.89 -9.50
CA PHE A 47 -19.30 -11.34 -9.01
C PHE A 47 -19.39 -10.95 -7.52
N GLY A 48 -20.47 -10.30 -7.10
CA GLY A 48 -20.69 -9.98 -5.69
C GLY A 48 -20.77 -11.22 -4.80
N ARG A 49 -21.47 -12.28 -5.26
CA ARG A 49 -21.52 -13.57 -4.53
C ARG A 49 -20.15 -14.24 -4.42
N GLN A 50 -19.37 -14.23 -5.50
CA GLN A 50 -18.02 -14.80 -5.50
C GLN A 50 -17.08 -14.02 -4.58
N PHE A 51 -17.11 -12.69 -4.63
CA PHE A 51 -16.30 -11.86 -3.75
C PHE A 51 -16.66 -12.06 -2.28
N ARG A 52 -17.95 -12.10 -1.95
CA ARG A 52 -18.40 -12.40 -0.59
C ARG A 52 -17.89 -13.77 -0.12
N GLN A 53 -17.99 -14.80 -0.95
CA GLN A 53 -17.48 -16.13 -0.61
C GLN A 53 -15.96 -16.12 -0.33
N ILE A 54 -15.19 -15.37 -1.10
CA ILE A 54 -13.73 -15.27 -0.91
C ILE A 54 -13.41 -14.48 0.36
N SER A 55 -14.03 -13.31 0.56
CA SER A 55 -13.84 -12.46 1.75
C SER A 55 -14.26 -13.11 3.06
N GLU A 56 -15.24 -14.02 3.05
CA GLU A 56 -15.60 -14.82 4.23
C GLU A 56 -14.56 -15.90 4.58
N SER A 57 -13.67 -16.26 3.66
CA SER A 57 -12.70 -17.36 3.81
C SER A 57 -11.24 -16.92 3.89
N GLN A 58 -10.94 -15.67 3.56
CA GLN A 58 -9.59 -15.11 3.46
C GLN A 58 -9.51 -13.80 4.23
N THR A 59 -8.31 -13.44 4.67
CA THR A 59 -8.08 -12.14 5.31
C THR A 59 -7.97 -11.07 4.24
N PHE A 60 -8.70 -9.96 4.39
CA PHE A 60 -8.64 -8.84 3.46
C PHE A 60 -8.17 -7.54 4.13
N VAL A 61 -7.40 -6.79 3.35
CA VAL A 61 -7.21 -5.34 3.50
C VAL A 61 -7.88 -4.63 2.31
N CYS A 62 -8.07 -3.33 2.43
CA CYS A 62 -8.55 -2.49 1.35
C CYS A 62 -7.59 -1.34 1.12
N HIS A 63 -7.39 -1.01 -0.14
CA HIS A 63 -6.59 0.13 -0.58
C HIS A 63 -7.43 0.96 -1.54
N GLY A 64 -7.77 2.17 -1.14
CA GLY A 64 -8.59 3.11 -1.92
C GLY A 64 -7.86 3.59 -3.18
N LEU A 65 -8.61 4.16 -4.11
CA LEU A 65 -8.05 4.71 -5.36
C LEU A 65 -8.47 6.15 -5.63
N SER A 66 -9.53 6.64 -4.98
CA SER A 66 -10.23 7.85 -5.46
C SER A 66 -10.77 8.75 -4.36
N LEU A 67 -10.31 8.64 -3.11
CA LEU A 67 -10.85 9.48 -2.04
C LEU A 67 -10.38 10.94 -2.13
N ASN A 68 -9.30 11.19 -2.90
CA ASN A 68 -8.83 12.53 -3.25
C ASN A 68 -8.48 13.35 -1.99
N LEU A 69 -7.65 12.78 -1.11
CA LEU A 69 -7.32 13.39 0.18
C LEU A 69 -6.55 14.72 0.03
N GLY A 70 -5.76 14.87 -1.03
CA GLY A 70 -5.04 16.11 -1.38
C GLY A 70 -5.82 17.10 -2.23
N GLY A 71 -7.05 16.78 -2.64
CA GLY A 71 -7.76 17.52 -3.68
C GLY A 71 -8.47 18.77 -3.17
N PRO A 72 -8.63 19.80 -4.03
CA PRO A 72 -9.35 21.02 -3.67
C PRO A 72 -10.86 20.79 -3.54
N ALA A 73 -11.40 19.73 -4.14
CA ALA A 73 -12.80 19.34 -4.00
C ALA A 73 -13.10 18.94 -2.55
N ALA A 74 -14.33 19.17 -2.11
CA ALA A 74 -14.78 18.72 -0.79
C ALA A 74 -14.62 17.20 -0.67
N LEU A 75 -14.29 16.72 0.53
CA LEU A 75 -14.24 15.29 0.82
C LEU A 75 -15.63 14.67 0.54
N ASP A 76 -15.69 13.63 -0.28
CA ASP A 76 -16.95 12.90 -0.56
C ASP A 76 -17.33 12.03 0.65
N GLU A 77 -17.84 12.67 1.71
CA GLU A 77 -18.30 11.96 2.91
C GLU A 77 -19.36 10.88 2.60
N PRO A 78 -20.35 11.10 1.71
CA PRO A 78 -21.24 10.03 1.27
C PRO A 78 -20.50 8.78 0.76
N PHE A 79 -19.41 8.96 0.01
CA PHE A 79 -18.56 7.85 -0.40
C PHE A 79 -17.81 7.21 0.77
N VAL A 80 -17.25 7.98 1.70
CA VAL A 80 -16.62 7.45 2.92
C VAL A 80 -17.59 6.60 3.75
N TYR A 81 -18.86 6.99 3.86
CA TYR A 81 -19.89 6.16 4.50
C TYR A 81 -20.17 4.84 3.76
N ARG A 82 -20.10 4.85 2.42
CA ARG A 82 -20.20 3.60 1.62
C ARG A 82 -18.99 2.71 1.85
N ILE A 83 -17.78 3.28 1.92
CA ILE A 83 -16.56 2.56 2.29
C ILE A 83 -16.74 1.93 3.68
N LYS A 84 -17.13 2.71 4.71
CA LYS A 84 -17.34 2.19 6.08
C LYS A 84 -18.21 0.92 6.07
N LYS A 85 -19.38 1.00 5.41
CA LYS A 85 -20.30 -0.13 5.32
C LYS A 85 -19.65 -1.33 4.63
N PHE A 86 -18.91 -1.12 3.56
CA PHE A 86 -18.19 -2.18 2.85
C PHE A 86 -17.11 -2.82 3.73
N LEU A 87 -16.32 -2.00 4.44
CA LEU A 87 -15.28 -2.49 5.35
C LEU A 87 -15.87 -3.34 6.48
N ASP A 88 -17.02 -2.92 7.04
CA ASP A 88 -17.73 -3.67 8.08
C ASP A 88 -18.34 -4.97 7.57
N GLU A 89 -18.93 -4.94 6.37
CA GLU A 89 -19.58 -6.10 5.74
C GLU A 89 -18.59 -7.23 5.43
N HIS A 90 -17.35 -6.88 5.08
CA HIS A 90 -16.30 -7.81 4.69
C HIS A 90 -15.21 -7.99 5.77
N GLU A 91 -15.44 -7.51 6.99
CA GLU A 91 -14.52 -7.61 8.14
C GLU A 91 -13.07 -7.21 7.83
N ILE A 92 -12.92 -6.16 7.01
CA ILE A 92 -11.64 -5.69 6.47
C ILE A 92 -10.72 -5.26 7.61
N LYS A 93 -9.47 -5.75 7.60
CA LYS A 93 -8.51 -5.55 8.69
C LYS A 93 -7.84 -4.18 8.65
N CYS A 94 -7.55 -3.66 7.47
CA CYS A 94 -6.91 -2.36 7.29
C CYS A 94 -7.50 -1.67 6.07
N TYR A 95 -7.67 -0.35 6.14
CA TYR A 95 -7.99 0.49 5.00
C TYR A 95 -6.86 1.49 4.81
N SER A 96 -6.32 1.55 3.60
CA SER A 96 -5.29 2.50 3.19
C SER A 96 -5.80 3.37 2.04
N GLU A 97 -5.15 4.51 1.83
CA GLU A 97 -5.37 5.37 0.67
C GLU A 97 -4.10 6.15 0.30
N HIS A 98 -4.01 6.57 -0.96
CA HIS A 98 -2.96 7.38 -1.52
C HIS A 98 -2.88 8.78 -0.89
N LEU A 99 -1.65 9.24 -0.64
CA LEU A 99 -1.37 10.64 -0.32
C LEU A 99 -1.36 11.50 -1.60
N SER A 100 -2.49 11.60 -2.29
CA SER A 100 -2.55 12.25 -3.59
C SER A 100 -3.85 13.01 -3.80
N TYR A 101 -3.93 13.69 -4.94
CA TYR A 101 -5.19 14.18 -5.47
C TYR A 101 -5.49 13.57 -6.85
N CYS A 102 -6.75 13.19 -7.06
CA CYS A 102 -7.28 12.65 -8.31
C CYS A 102 -8.36 13.60 -8.87
N CYS A 103 -8.43 13.77 -10.19
CA CYS A 103 -9.50 14.54 -10.82
C CYS A 103 -10.81 13.73 -10.90
N ASP A 104 -11.95 14.39 -10.68
CA ASP A 104 -13.31 13.79 -10.61
C ASP A 104 -13.77 13.03 -11.89
N ASP A 105 -13.06 13.17 -13.02
CA ASP A 105 -13.44 12.64 -14.34
C ASP A 105 -12.56 11.47 -14.86
N GLY A 106 -12.04 10.65 -13.95
CA GLY A 106 -11.79 9.22 -14.22
C GLY A 106 -10.78 8.82 -15.31
N HIS A 107 -9.89 9.71 -15.76
CA HIS A 107 -8.96 9.39 -16.86
C HIS A 107 -7.51 9.86 -16.70
N LEU A 108 -7.06 10.15 -15.49
CA LEU A 108 -5.64 10.06 -15.16
C LEU A 108 -5.51 9.42 -13.78
N TYR A 109 -5.02 8.17 -13.77
CA TYR A 109 -4.48 7.54 -12.57
C TYR A 109 -3.12 8.15 -12.17
N ASP A 110 -2.69 9.21 -12.88
CA ASP A 110 -1.54 10.01 -12.50
C ASP A 110 -1.94 10.91 -11.32
N LEU A 111 -1.53 10.45 -10.15
CA LEU A 111 -1.62 11.17 -8.89
C LEU A 111 -1.00 12.55 -9.06
N MET A 112 -1.83 13.58 -9.01
CA MET A 112 -1.36 14.95 -9.14
C MET A 112 -0.69 15.37 -7.82
N PRO A 113 0.48 16.02 -7.88
CA PRO A 113 1.30 16.21 -6.69
C PRO A 113 0.71 17.25 -5.76
N ILE A 114 0.72 16.91 -4.47
CA ILE A 114 0.40 17.83 -3.39
C ILE A 114 1.65 18.69 -3.15
N PRO A 115 1.54 20.04 -3.10
CA PRO A 115 2.69 20.87 -2.80
C PRO A 115 3.17 20.58 -1.38
N PHE A 116 4.47 20.34 -1.21
CA PHE A 116 5.06 20.01 0.10
C PHE A 116 5.21 21.28 0.96
N THR A 117 4.10 21.78 1.50
CA THR A 117 4.03 23.00 2.32
C THR A 117 3.35 22.73 3.66
N GLU A 118 3.57 23.59 4.65
CA GLU A 118 2.92 23.45 5.97
C GLU A 118 1.40 23.60 5.88
N GLU A 119 0.91 24.42 4.94
CA GLU A 119 -0.53 24.56 4.67
C GLU A 119 -1.13 23.25 4.13
N ALA A 120 -0.43 22.59 3.20
CA ALA A 120 -0.88 21.32 2.65
C ALA A 120 -0.88 20.20 3.70
N VAL A 121 0.10 20.16 4.61
CA VAL A 121 0.11 19.22 5.75
C VAL A 121 -1.15 19.38 6.58
N LYS A 122 -1.48 20.61 7.01
CA LYS A 122 -2.69 20.90 7.81
C LYS A 122 -3.97 20.53 7.06
N TYR A 123 -4.03 20.87 5.77
CA TYR A 123 -5.18 20.60 4.92
C TYR A 123 -5.46 19.10 4.78
N VAL A 124 -4.44 18.32 4.42
CA VAL A 124 -4.56 16.88 4.19
C VAL A 124 -4.78 16.14 5.51
N SER A 125 -4.05 16.50 6.56
CA SER A 125 -4.22 15.91 7.89
C SER A 125 -5.64 16.05 8.43
N ALA A 126 -6.27 17.22 8.26
CA ALA A 126 -7.66 17.44 8.65
C ALA A 126 -8.64 16.53 7.89
N ARG A 127 -8.39 16.25 6.61
CA ARG A 127 -9.22 15.36 5.78
C ARG A 127 -9.02 13.89 6.14
N ILE A 128 -7.78 13.49 6.45
CA ILE A 128 -7.47 12.16 6.97
C ILE A 128 -8.19 11.96 8.30
N GLN A 129 -8.08 12.90 9.24
CA GLN A 129 -8.78 12.84 10.53
C GLN A 129 -10.29 12.73 10.33
N ARG A 130 -10.89 13.54 9.45
CA ARG A 130 -12.32 13.47 9.13
C ARG A 130 -12.72 12.10 8.56
N THR A 131 -11.88 11.52 7.69
CA THR A 131 -12.09 10.18 7.14
C THR A 131 -12.04 9.14 8.25
N GLN A 132 -11.04 9.19 9.13
CA GLN A 132 -10.90 8.28 10.27
C GLN A 132 -12.10 8.38 11.23
N ASP A 133 -12.61 9.59 11.49
CA ASP A 133 -13.80 9.83 12.31
C ASP A 133 -15.03 9.13 11.72
N ILE A 134 -15.24 9.26 10.40
CA ILE A 134 -16.38 8.62 9.72
C ILE A 134 -16.22 7.09 9.73
N LEU A 135 -15.02 6.59 9.39
CA LEU A 135 -14.75 5.16 9.34
C LEU A 135 -14.69 4.52 10.74
N GLU A 136 -14.51 5.32 11.79
CA GLU A 136 -14.28 4.94 13.19
C GLU A 136 -13.11 3.97 13.35
N ARG A 137 -12.05 4.18 12.56
CA ARG A 137 -10.81 3.40 12.62
C ARG A 137 -9.66 4.24 12.09
N ARG A 138 -8.46 3.94 12.59
CA ARG A 138 -7.23 4.49 12.01
C ARG A 138 -7.03 3.91 10.61
N ILE A 139 -6.70 4.76 9.64
CA ILE A 139 -6.36 4.35 8.28
C ILE A 139 -4.84 4.33 8.10
N ALA A 140 -4.37 3.77 7.00
CA ALA A 140 -3.00 3.95 6.53
C ALA A 140 -2.95 4.91 5.34
N ILE A 141 -1.85 5.63 5.18
CA ILE A 141 -1.59 6.47 4.03
C ILE A 141 -0.36 5.96 3.30
N GLU A 142 -0.43 5.90 1.98
CA GLU A 142 0.67 5.41 1.14
C GLU A 142 1.65 6.53 0.74
N ASN A 143 2.95 6.19 0.68
CA ASN A 143 3.93 7.00 -0.03
C ASN A 143 3.82 6.78 -1.55
N VAL A 144 3.45 7.81 -2.29
CA VAL A 144 3.12 7.71 -3.72
C VAL A 144 4.27 8.16 -4.62
N SER A 145 4.29 7.67 -5.86
CA SER A 145 5.15 8.23 -6.89
C SER A 145 4.70 9.66 -7.28
N TYR A 146 5.65 10.57 -7.53
CA TYR A 146 5.34 11.93 -7.97
C TYR A 146 6.33 12.44 -9.02
N TYR A 147 5.86 13.27 -9.94
CA TYR A 147 6.66 13.73 -11.09
C TYR A 147 6.96 15.23 -11.08
N CYS A 148 6.28 16.01 -10.24
CA CYS A 148 6.64 17.38 -9.94
C CYS A 148 6.22 17.74 -8.52
N ALA A 149 6.84 18.75 -7.92
CA ALA A 149 6.46 19.25 -6.60
C ALA A 149 6.56 20.80 -6.62
N PRO A 150 5.63 21.48 -7.31
CA PRO A 150 5.71 22.92 -7.47
C PRO A 150 5.55 23.62 -6.12
N GLY A 151 6.48 24.52 -5.78
CA GLY A 151 6.39 25.31 -4.56
C GLY A 151 6.69 24.54 -3.27
N ALA A 152 7.43 23.42 -3.35
CA ALA A 152 7.86 22.67 -2.16
C ALA A 152 8.68 23.55 -1.20
N GLU A 153 8.26 23.59 0.06
CA GLU A 153 8.93 24.27 1.18
C GLU A 153 9.68 23.28 2.09
N MET A 154 9.38 21.98 1.96
CA MET A 154 10.02 20.88 2.66
C MET A 154 10.21 19.68 1.71
N SER A 155 11.05 18.73 2.12
CA SER A 155 11.26 17.47 1.38
C SER A 155 10.06 16.53 1.48
N GLU A 156 9.97 15.56 0.56
CA GLU A 156 8.94 14.50 0.57
C GLU A 156 8.86 13.79 1.93
N ILE A 157 10.02 13.42 2.48
CA ILE A 157 10.09 12.70 3.76
C ILE A 157 9.62 13.55 4.93
N GLU A 158 9.96 14.85 4.95
CA GLU A 158 9.47 15.79 5.96
C GLU A 158 7.95 15.96 5.85
N PHE A 159 7.44 16.08 4.63
CA PHE A 159 6.01 16.22 4.34
C PHE A 159 5.21 14.99 4.79
N LEU A 160 5.64 13.79 4.39
CA LEU A 160 4.99 12.54 4.78
C LEU A 160 5.04 12.35 6.30
N ASN A 161 6.19 12.54 6.94
CA ASN A 161 6.32 12.39 8.39
C ASN A 161 5.46 13.41 9.16
N ALA A 162 5.35 14.65 8.65
CA ALA A 162 4.47 15.65 9.23
C ALA A 162 3.00 15.22 9.17
N ILE A 163 2.54 14.66 8.04
CA ILE A 163 1.17 14.15 7.88
C ILE A 163 0.91 12.93 8.76
N LEU A 164 1.82 11.95 8.78
CA LEU A 164 1.70 10.76 9.65
C LEU A 164 1.53 11.16 11.12
N SER A 165 2.30 12.17 11.56
CA SER A 165 2.24 12.68 12.93
C SER A 165 0.99 13.52 13.21
N GLU A 166 0.64 14.46 12.31
CA GLU A 166 -0.45 15.41 12.54
C GLU A 166 -1.83 14.75 12.41
N ALA A 167 -2.00 13.84 11.45
CA ALA A 167 -3.25 13.09 11.27
C ALA A 167 -3.39 11.86 12.17
N ASP A 168 -2.30 11.46 12.84
CA ASP A 168 -2.20 10.23 13.63
C ASP A 168 -2.69 8.98 12.86
N THR A 169 -2.12 8.79 11.68
CA THR A 169 -2.44 7.71 10.73
C THR A 169 -1.28 6.68 10.67
N GLU A 170 -1.53 5.50 10.10
CA GLU A 170 -0.49 4.52 9.79
C GLU A 170 0.10 4.78 8.38
N LEU A 171 1.14 4.03 8.02
CA LEU A 171 1.83 4.09 6.73
C LEU A 171 1.60 2.77 5.97
N LEU A 172 1.15 2.88 4.73
CA LEU A 172 1.31 1.82 3.73
C LEU A 172 2.63 2.08 3.01
N LEU A 173 3.62 1.22 3.21
CA LEU A 173 4.96 1.41 2.68
C LEU A 173 5.07 0.79 1.29
N ASP A 174 5.02 1.61 0.24
CA ASP A 174 5.32 1.14 -1.12
C ASP A 174 6.82 1.25 -1.40
N ILE A 175 7.46 0.10 -1.59
CA ILE A 175 8.92 0.00 -1.86
C ILE A 175 9.26 0.44 -3.28
N ASN A 176 8.38 0.18 -4.23
CA ASN A 176 8.55 0.55 -5.63
C ASN A 176 8.52 2.09 -5.78
N ASN A 177 7.62 2.78 -5.09
CA ASN A 177 7.51 4.24 -5.09
C ASN A 177 8.75 4.92 -4.52
N ILE A 178 9.36 4.36 -3.47
CA ILE A 178 10.65 4.87 -2.97
C ILE A 178 11.72 4.76 -4.06
N TYR A 179 11.80 3.62 -4.75
CA TYR A 179 12.77 3.44 -5.82
C TYR A 179 12.52 4.39 -7.00
N VAL A 180 11.29 4.45 -7.50
CA VAL A 180 10.88 5.33 -8.61
C VAL A 180 11.20 6.79 -8.29
N ASN A 181 10.79 7.28 -7.13
CA ASN A 181 11.03 8.66 -6.72
C ASN A 181 12.54 8.94 -6.56
N SER A 182 13.33 7.97 -6.07
CA SER A 182 14.77 8.14 -5.91
C SER A 182 15.49 8.36 -7.25
N ILE A 183 15.04 7.70 -8.32
CA ILE A 183 15.58 7.89 -9.67
C ILE A 183 15.12 9.25 -10.23
N ASN A 184 13.82 9.52 -10.17
CA ASN A 184 13.22 10.72 -10.75
C ASN A 184 13.73 12.02 -10.07
N HIS A 185 13.94 12.00 -8.75
CA HIS A 185 14.33 13.16 -7.95
C HIS A 185 15.78 13.13 -7.46
N ARG A 186 16.53 12.07 -7.80
CA ARG A 186 17.97 11.92 -7.57
C ARG A 186 18.35 11.99 -6.09
N TYR A 187 17.63 11.25 -5.25
CA TYR A 187 17.95 11.05 -3.83
C TYR A 187 18.35 9.60 -3.53
N ASP A 188 18.86 9.35 -2.32
CA ASP A 188 19.20 8.00 -1.87
C ASP A 188 17.95 7.28 -1.31
N PRO A 189 17.47 6.18 -1.95
CA PRO A 189 16.27 5.48 -1.50
C PRO A 189 16.43 4.83 -0.11
N VAL A 190 17.65 4.42 0.26
CA VAL A 190 17.91 3.79 1.56
C VAL A 190 17.87 4.83 2.66
N ALA A 191 18.45 6.02 2.40
CA ALA A 191 18.38 7.14 3.35
C ALA A 191 16.94 7.63 3.55
N TYR A 192 16.15 7.73 2.46
CA TYR A 192 14.73 8.05 2.54
C TYR A 192 13.97 7.01 3.38
N MET A 193 14.15 5.72 3.06
CA MET A 193 13.50 4.63 3.76
C MET A 193 13.83 4.65 5.26
N TYR A 194 15.10 4.78 5.66
CA TYR A 194 15.49 4.77 7.07
C TYR A 194 15.00 5.99 7.88
N ALA A 195 14.51 7.03 7.20
CA ALA A 195 13.90 8.19 7.84
C ALA A 195 12.39 8.01 8.11
N LEU A 196 11.78 6.92 7.64
CA LEU A 196 10.37 6.61 7.89
C LEU A 196 10.16 6.02 9.31
N PRO A 197 9.03 6.34 9.96
CA PRO A 197 8.71 5.82 11.29
C PRO A 197 8.28 4.35 11.23
N ALA A 198 9.19 3.45 11.58
CA ALA A 198 8.97 2.00 11.58
C ALA A 198 7.69 1.57 12.34
N ASP A 199 7.39 2.27 13.44
CA ASP A 199 6.23 2.01 14.29
C ASP A 199 4.89 2.41 13.64
N ARG A 200 4.91 3.10 12.50
CA ARG A 200 3.72 3.48 11.71
C ARG A 200 3.43 2.54 10.54
N ILE A 201 4.34 1.65 10.15
CA ILE A 201 4.12 0.74 9.01
C ILE A 201 2.96 -0.24 9.31
N ALA A 202 1.84 -0.17 8.59
CA ALA A 202 0.72 -1.09 8.73
C ALA A 202 0.93 -2.37 7.90
N TYR A 203 1.36 -2.18 6.65
CA TYR A 203 1.81 -3.19 5.70
C TYR A 203 2.55 -2.47 4.57
N GLY A 204 3.09 -3.21 3.60
CA GLY A 204 3.76 -2.62 2.45
C GLY A 204 3.32 -3.20 1.12
N HIS A 205 3.64 -2.47 0.06
CA HIS A 205 3.49 -2.89 -1.33
C HIS A 205 4.85 -3.11 -1.97
N ILE A 206 4.86 -4.02 -2.93
CA ILE A 206 5.97 -4.21 -3.86
C ILE A 206 5.42 -4.45 -5.26
N ALA A 207 5.97 -3.74 -6.24
CA ALA A 207 5.53 -3.77 -7.62
C ALA A 207 6.71 -3.58 -8.57
N GLY A 208 6.44 -3.70 -9.87
CA GLY A 208 7.36 -3.31 -10.94
C GLY A 208 6.87 -2.06 -11.67
N HIS A 209 7.81 -1.27 -12.17
CA HIS A 209 7.59 -0.01 -12.88
C HIS A 209 8.02 -0.12 -14.35
N TYR A 210 7.75 0.94 -15.11
CA TYR A 210 8.17 1.08 -16.50
C TYR A 210 9.33 2.08 -16.61
N GLU A 211 10.42 1.67 -17.24
CA GLU A 211 11.59 2.51 -17.50
C GLU A 211 11.38 3.28 -18.82
N GLU A 212 11.04 4.57 -18.75
CA GLU A 212 10.86 5.41 -19.93
C GLU A 212 12.21 6.00 -20.39
N ALA A 213 13.09 6.36 -19.44
CA ALA A 213 14.46 6.78 -19.68
C ALA A 213 15.36 6.48 -18.47
N ASP A 214 16.68 6.59 -18.64
CA ASP A 214 17.67 6.34 -17.57
C ASP A 214 17.41 7.16 -16.29
N ASP A 215 16.79 8.34 -16.41
CA ASP A 215 16.42 9.23 -15.30
C ASP A 215 14.90 9.47 -15.18
N LEU A 216 14.07 8.64 -15.81
CA LEU A 216 12.62 8.71 -15.72
C LEU A 216 11.98 7.32 -15.63
N MET A 217 11.46 7.03 -14.44
CA MET A 217 10.70 5.82 -14.14
C MET A 217 9.22 6.19 -14.00
N VAL A 218 8.35 5.40 -14.64
CA VAL A 218 6.90 5.56 -14.56
C VAL A 218 6.30 4.42 -13.77
N ASP A 219 5.58 4.79 -12.73
CA ASP A 219 4.93 3.88 -11.81
C ASP A 219 3.66 3.27 -12.40
N THR A 220 3.83 2.20 -13.18
CA THR A 220 2.72 1.56 -13.90
C THR A 220 2.16 0.34 -13.20
N HIS A 221 2.82 -0.20 -12.17
CA HIS A 221 2.48 -1.48 -11.53
C HIS A 221 2.13 -2.57 -12.55
N GLY A 222 2.81 -2.55 -13.69
CA GLY A 222 2.49 -3.33 -14.89
C GLY A 222 3.61 -4.27 -15.33
N ALA A 223 4.73 -4.24 -14.61
CA ALA A 223 5.95 -4.98 -14.92
C ALA A 223 6.37 -5.86 -13.75
N ASP A 224 7.27 -6.80 -14.01
CA ASP A 224 7.84 -7.65 -12.97
C ASP A 224 8.68 -6.81 -12.00
N VAL A 225 8.71 -7.23 -10.74
CA VAL A 225 9.49 -6.54 -9.71
C VAL A 225 10.98 -6.66 -10.04
N THR A 226 11.68 -5.54 -10.11
CA THR A 226 13.10 -5.51 -10.48
C THR A 226 14.00 -5.94 -9.31
N ASP A 227 15.20 -6.43 -9.62
CA ASP A 227 16.20 -6.81 -8.60
C ASP A 227 16.48 -5.65 -7.62
N LYS A 228 16.45 -4.41 -8.09
CA LYS A 228 16.68 -3.22 -7.25
C LYS A 228 15.58 -2.98 -6.23
N VAL A 229 14.33 -3.24 -6.61
CA VAL A 229 13.19 -3.13 -5.68
C VAL A 229 13.21 -4.29 -4.68
N TRP A 230 13.61 -5.51 -5.10
CA TRP A 230 13.84 -6.64 -4.19
C TRP A 230 14.96 -6.36 -3.18
N ASP A 231 16.09 -5.81 -3.63
CA ASP A 231 17.20 -5.40 -2.77
C ASP A 231 16.74 -4.37 -1.72
N LEU A 232 15.88 -3.42 -2.12
CA LEU A 232 15.34 -2.41 -1.21
C LEU A 232 14.37 -3.02 -0.18
N LEU A 233 13.52 -3.97 -0.58
CA LEU A 233 12.65 -4.71 0.35
C LEU A 233 13.47 -5.51 1.38
N ASP A 234 14.55 -6.17 0.95
CA ASP A 234 15.45 -6.91 1.84
C ASP A 234 16.08 -5.96 2.90
N LEU A 235 16.53 -4.78 2.47
CA LEU A 235 17.02 -3.73 3.37
C LEU A 235 15.93 -3.18 4.30
N ALA A 236 14.68 -3.07 3.82
CA ALA A 236 13.53 -2.65 4.63
C ALA A 236 13.27 -3.64 5.76
N TYR A 237 13.21 -4.94 5.46
CA TYR A 237 13.04 -5.97 6.49
C TYR A 237 14.20 -6.03 7.48
N LYS A 238 15.43 -5.83 7.01
CA LYS A 238 16.60 -5.75 7.90
C LYS A 238 16.50 -4.60 8.89
N HIS A 239 15.95 -3.46 8.47
CA HIS A 239 15.89 -2.25 9.28
C HIS A 239 14.65 -2.17 10.17
N PHE A 240 13.47 -2.46 9.62
CA PHE A 240 12.19 -2.36 10.31
C PHE A 240 11.75 -3.66 11.00
N GLY A 241 12.39 -4.78 10.67
CA GLY A 241 11.83 -6.10 10.90
C GLY A 241 10.81 -6.49 9.82
N VAL A 242 10.35 -7.73 9.88
CA VAL A 242 9.38 -8.24 8.91
C VAL A 242 8.01 -7.60 9.13
N PHE A 243 7.47 -7.00 8.07
CA PHE A 243 6.11 -6.49 7.99
C PHE A 243 5.33 -7.20 6.87
N PRO A 244 3.98 -7.19 6.89
CA PRO A 244 3.17 -7.81 5.85
C PRO A 244 3.40 -7.08 4.54
N THR A 245 3.57 -7.82 3.45
CA THR A 245 3.91 -7.22 2.16
C THR A 245 3.09 -7.84 1.06
N LEU A 246 2.49 -7.00 0.23
CA LEU A 246 1.60 -7.40 -0.84
C LEU A 246 2.24 -7.12 -2.19
N LEU A 247 2.16 -8.11 -3.07
CA LEU A 247 2.49 -7.92 -4.48
C LEU A 247 1.37 -7.15 -5.17
N GLU A 248 1.70 -5.97 -5.69
CA GLU A 248 0.78 -5.18 -6.49
C GLU A 248 1.03 -5.37 -8.00
N ARG A 249 -0.09 -5.56 -8.73
CA ARG A 249 -0.09 -5.69 -10.19
C ARG A 249 -1.42 -5.20 -10.77
N ASP A 250 -1.41 -3.98 -11.30
CA ASP A 250 -2.60 -3.33 -11.86
C ASP A 250 -2.74 -3.50 -13.37
N PHE A 251 -1.62 -3.47 -14.08
CA PHE A 251 -1.59 -3.54 -15.53
C PHE A 251 -0.89 -4.81 -16.00
N ASN A 252 -1.15 -5.19 -17.25
CA ASN A 252 -0.55 -6.35 -17.91
C ASN A 252 -0.57 -7.64 -17.06
N ILE A 253 -1.69 -7.86 -16.35
CA ILE A 253 -1.83 -8.92 -15.34
C ILE A 253 -1.47 -10.30 -15.94
N PRO A 254 -0.37 -10.94 -15.49
CA PRO A 254 0.07 -12.22 -16.02
C PRO A 254 -0.82 -13.37 -15.50
N PRO A 255 -0.59 -14.61 -15.96
CA PRO A 255 -1.22 -15.77 -15.35
C PRO A 255 -0.98 -15.82 -13.83
N ILE A 256 -1.99 -16.21 -13.06
CA ILE A 256 -1.94 -16.23 -11.59
C ILE A 256 -0.75 -17.01 -11.03
N SER A 257 -0.31 -18.08 -11.69
CA SER A 257 0.87 -18.85 -11.27
C SER A 257 2.15 -18.02 -11.22
N LYS A 258 2.28 -17.01 -12.10
CA LYS A 258 3.42 -16.08 -12.09
C LYS A 258 3.34 -15.15 -10.89
N LEU A 259 2.15 -14.59 -10.62
CA LEU A 259 1.91 -13.76 -9.43
C LEU A 259 2.21 -14.53 -8.15
N LEU A 260 1.72 -15.77 -8.04
CA LEU A 260 1.97 -16.61 -6.87
C LEU A 260 3.47 -16.94 -6.68
N SER A 261 4.25 -16.97 -7.76
CA SER A 261 5.71 -17.18 -7.66
C SER A 261 6.39 -15.95 -7.06
N GLU A 262 5.98 -14.73 -7.44
CA GLU A 262 6.48 -13.49 -6.84
C GLU A 262 6.01 -13.33 -5.38
N VAL A 263 4.75 -13.68 -5.06
CA VAL A 263 4.24 -13.71 -3.68
C VAL A 263 5.05 -14.70 -2.82
N ALA A 264 5.31 -15.91 -3.33
CA ALA A 264 6.14 -16.88 -2.63
C ALA A 264 7.55 -16.34 -2.38
N HIS A 265 8.11 -15.56 -3.33
CA HIS A 265 9.40 -14.92 -3.15
C HIS A 265 9.39 -13.88 -2.00
N ILE A 266 8.32 -13.09 -1.84
CA ILE A 266 8.15 -12.23 -0.67
C ILE A 266 8.28 -13.07 0.61
N GLY A 267 7.53 -14.19 0.68
CA GLY A 267 7.59 -15.11 1.82
C GLY A 267 9.00 -15.65 2.09
N GLU A 268 9.74 -16.03 1.04
CA GLU A 268 11.14 -16.48 1.16
C GLU A 268 12.06 -15.41 1.76
N VAL A 269 11.93 -14.16 1.31
CA VAL A 269 12.72 -13.03 1.85
C VAL A 269 12.35 -12.78 3.31
N GLN A 270 11.06 -12.79 3.65
CA GLN A 270 10.58 -12.65 5.03
C GLN A 270 11.16 -13.73 5.97
N GLN A 271 11.21 -14.99 5.52
CA GLN A 271 11.74 -16.10 6.35
C GLN A 271 13.21 -15.94 6.74
N ARG A 272 14.03 -15.26 5.91
CA ARG A 272 15.43 -14.98 6.23
C ARG A 272 15.57 -14.18 7.53
N TYR A 273 14.63 -13.27 7.78
CA TYR A 273 14.65 -12.37 8.94
C TYR A 273 13.83 -12.89 10.12
N LEU A 274 12.87 -13.80 9.90
CA LEU A 274 12.15 -14.49 10.97
C LEU A 274 13.00 -15.59 11.63
N GLY A 275 13.89 -16.24 10.87
CA GLY A 275 14.78 -17.30 11.37
C GLY A 275 15.84 -16.82 12.37
N ASP A 276 16.34 -15.59 12.21
CA ASP A 276 17.39 -15.02 13.07
C ASP A 276 16.89 -14.59 14.47
N ALA A 277 15.59 -14.30 14.61
CA ALA A 277 14.99 -13.98 15.91
C ALA A 277 14.97 -15.18 16.88
N SER A 278 15.13 -16.40 16.37
CA SER A 278 15.03 -17.65 17.16
C SER A 278 16.35 -18.07 17.82
N GLN A 279 17.50 -17.48 17.45
CA GLN A 279 18.81 -17.86 18.00
C GLN A 279 19.30 -16.99 19.16
N HIS A 280 18.68 -15.84 19.40
CA HIS A 280 19.09 -14.91 20.46
C HIS A 280 18.49 -15.22 21.85
N ASP A 281 17.49 -16.10 21.96
CA ASP A 281 16.82 -16.42 23.23
C ASP A 281 17.36 -17.69 23.94
N VAL A 282 18.39 -18.36 23.42
CA VAL A 282 18.89 -19.64 23.99
C VAL A 282 20.21 -19.50 24.79
N VAL A 283 20.82 -18.30 24.86
CA VAL A 283 22.09 -18.11 25.59
C VAL A 283 21.95 -17.12 26.74
N SER A 284 21.17 -17.46 27.77
CA SER A 284 21.21 -16.73 29.05
C SER A 284 20.77 -17.50 30.30
N HIS A 285 20.75 -18.84 30.29
CA HIS A 285 20.46 -19.65 31.48
C HIS A 285 21.37 -20.88 31.59
N GLY A 286 22.69 -20.64 31.68
CA GLY A 286 23.70 -21.62 32.08
C GLY A 286 24.47 -21.12 33.29
#